data_AF-A0AAT9JYE5-F1
#
_entry.id   AF-A0AAT9JYE5-F1
#
_cell.length_a   1.000
_cell.length_b   1.000
_cell.length_c   1.000
_cell.angle_alpha   90.00
_cell.angle_beta   90.00
_cell.angle_gamma   90.00
#
_symmetry.space_group_name_H-M   'P 1'
#
loop_
_entity.id
_entity.type
_entity.pdbx_description
1 polymer ?
#
loop_
_entity_poly.entity_id
_entity_poly.type
_entity_poly.pdbx_seq_one_letter_code
_entity_poly.pdbx_strand_id
1 'polypeptide(L)'
;MTRSSLSLAERWESAKAGLLALATAVIPAAALIGLEIQRPSALPTWTTLAVHSGAIAVSVFLFGVTYRYAIRSDTNPHLRNGLVGAFGLVRGLGLLENGATTSLDLPWLTSQMGGSLLLFALCATSLDFAIARGWLRPIPSSPQ
;
A
#
# COMPACT_ATOMS: atom_id res chain seq x y z
N MET A 1 -28.91 -16.31 11.59
CA MET A 1 -27.80 -15.33 11.60
C MET A 1 -28.06 -14.32 10.50
N THR A 2 -28.32 -13.08 10.87
CA THR A 2 -28.85 -12.00 10.01
C THR A 2 -27.77 -11.42 9.10
N ARG A 3 -28.09 -11.10 7.84
CA ARG A 3 -27.18 -10.55 6.80
C ARG A 3 -26.25 -9.42 7.27
N SER A 4 -26.62 -8.66 8.31
CA SER A 4 -25.80 -7.60 8.89
C SER A 4 -24.52 -8.09 9.58
N SER A 5 -24.53 -9.26 10.22
CA SER A 5 -23.34 -9.80 10.91
C SER A 5 -22.29 -10.31 9.92
N LEU A 6 -22.72 -10.82 8.77
CA LEU A 6 -21.84 -11.22 7.67
C LEU A 6 -21.12 -10.00 7.08
N SER A 7 -21.84 -8.88 6.89
CA SER A 7 -21.25 -7.62 6.42
C SER A 7 -20.24 -7.02 7.40
N LEU A 8 -20.53 -7.01 8.71
CA LEU A 8 -19.58 -6.51 9.71
C LEU A 8 -18.33 -7.37 9.80
N ALA A 9 -18.48 -8.70 9.73
CA ALA A 9 -17.35 -9.61 9.71
C ALA A 9 -16.44 -9.37 8.51
N GLU A 10 -17.00 -9.19 7.30
CA GLU A 10 -16.23 -8.86 6.10
C GLU A 10 -15.49 -7.53 6.23
N ARG A 11 -16.14 -6.49 6.77
CA ARG A 11 -15.52 -5.17 7.00
C ARG A 11 -14.36 -5.26 7.98
N TRP A 12 -14.53 -6.01 9.07
CA TRP A 12 -13.49 -6.23 10.08
C TRP A 12 -12.27 -6.95 9.50
N GLU A 13 -12.55 -7.97 8.72
CA GLU A 13 -11.56 -8.79 8.07
C GLU A 13 -10.78 -8.02 6.97
N SER A 14 -11.43 -7.09 6.27
CA SER A 14 -10.76 -6.12 5.39
C SER A 14 -9.90 -5.12 6.16
N ALA A 15 -10.39 -4.59 7.28
CA ALA A 15 -9.61 -3.71 8.15
C ALA A 15 -8.34 -4.41 8.67
N LYS A 16 -8.45 -5.69 9.03
CA LYS A 16 -7.30 -6.53 9.43
C LYS A 16 -6.26 -6.65 8.31
N ALA A 17 -6.68 -6.82 7.06
CA ALA A 17 -5.77 -6.85 5.92
C ALA A 17 -5.05 -5.50 5.75
N GLY A 18 -5.76 -4.38 5.87
CA GLY A 18 -5.15 -3.05 5.86
C GLY A 18 -4.12 -2.85 6.99
N LEU A 19 -4.44 -3.30 8.20
CA LEU A 19 -3.53 -3.23 9.36
C LEU A 19 -2.29 -4.11 9.20
N LEU A 20 -2.43 -5.31 8.62
CA LEU A 20 -1.29 -6.17 8.30
C LEU A 20 -0.37 -5.53 7.26
N ALA A 21 -0.94 -4.91 6.23
CA ALA A 21 -0.16 -4.16 5.25
C ALA A 21 0.61 -3.00 5.91
N LEU A 22 -0.04 -2.25 6.82
CA LEU A 22 0.61 -1.18 7.59
C LEU A 22 1.79 -1.70 8.43
N ALA A 23 1.60 -2.80 9.15
CA ALA A 23 2.65 -3.41 9.96
C ALA A 23 3.86 -3.82 9.11
N THR A 24 3.63 -4.39 7.93
CA THR A 24 4.68 -4.77 6.98
C THR A 24 5.38 -3.55 6.38
N ALA A 25 4.64 -2.46 6.16
CA ALA A 25 5.17 -1.27 5.51
C ALA A 25 6.05 -0.40 6.41
N VAL A 26 6.12 -0.63 7.74
CA VAL A 26 6.85 0.26 8.68
C VAL A 26 8.29 0.52 8.24
N ILE A 27 9.05 -0.54 7.97
CA ILE A 27 10.45 -0.44 7.58
C ILE A 27 10.63 0.22 6.20
N PRO A 28 10.00 -0.27 5.11
CA PRO A 28 10.16 0.36 3.80
C PRO A 28 9.60 1.79 3.76
N ALA A 29 8.53 2.09 4.51
CA ALA A 29 7.99 3.45 4.62
C ALA A 29 8.97 4.38 5.32
N ALA A 30 9.60 3.95 6.42
CA ALA A 30 10.61 4.74 7.11
C ALA A 30 11.80 5.08 6.20
N ALA A 31 12.25 4.11 5.38
CA ALA A 31 13.32 4.35 4.40
C ALA A 31 12.92 5.41 3.35
N LEU A 32 11.72 5.29 2.76
CA LEU A 32 11.21 6.24 1.77
C LEU A 32 11.02 7.65 2.35
N ILE A 33 10.49 7.75 3.57
CA ILE A 33 10.37 9.03 4.28
C ILE A 33 11.75 9.62 4.56
N GLY A 34 12.71 8.78 4.96
CA GLY A 34 14.10 9.18 5.20
C GLY A 34 14.77 9.82 3.99
N LEU A 35 14.42 9.37 2.77
CA LEU A 35 14.90 9.97 1.51
C LEU A 35 14.16 11.28 1.18
N GLU A 36 12.90 11.40 1.57
CA GLU A 36 12.08 12.59 1.33
C GLU A 36 12.49 13.76 2.23
N ILE A 37 12.77 13.51 3.51
CA ILE A 37 13.18 14.56 4.47
C ILE A 37 14.56 15.16 4.17
N GLN A 38 15.37 14.48 3.35
CA GLN A 38 16.65 15.00 2.86
C GLN A 38 16.47 16.06 1.76
N ARG A 39 15.26 16.15 1.17
CA ARG A 39 14.96 17.19 0.18
C ARG A 39 14.63 18.52 0.85
N PRO A 40 15.03 19.64 0.24
CA PRO A 40 14.55 20.96 0.65
C PRO A 40 13.03 20.97 0.57
N SER A 41 12.37 21.33 1.68
CA SER A 41 10.92 21.48 1.73
C SER A 41 10.57 22.86 2.26
N ALA A 42 9.49 23.45 1.75
CA ALA A 42 8.99 24.74 2.22
C ALA A 42 8.31 24.63 3.61
N LEU A 43 8.02 23.40 4.05
CA LEU A 43 7.35 23.10 5.31
C LEU A 43 8.35 22.77 6.42
N PRO A 44 7.99 23.00 7.69
CA PRO A 44 8.77 22.51 8.83
C PRO A 44 8.93 20.98 8.77
N THR A 45 10.08 20.47 9.21
CA THR A 45 10.41 19.04 9.17
C THR A 45 9.35 18.14 9.81
N TRP A 46 8.77 18.57 10.94
CA TRP A 46 7.72 17.79 11.63
C TRP A 46 6.44 17.70 10.79
N THR A 47 6.09 18.77 10.07
CA THR A 47 4.91 18.79 9.19
C THR A 47 5.16 17.93 7.96
N THR A 48 6.34 18.04 7.34
CA THR A 48 6.77 17.18 6.24
C THR A 48 6.71 15.72 6.64
N LEU A 49 7.23 15.37 7.83
CA LEU A 49 7.19 14.01 8.35
C LEU A 49 5.75 13.50 8.52
N ALA A 50 4.89 14.29 9.16
CA ALA A 50 3.51 13.91 9.43
C ALA A 50 2.67 13.71 8.14
N VAL A 51 2.86 14.61 7.16
CA VAL A 51 2.15 14.54 5.87
C VAL A 51 2.59 13.31 5.10
N HIS A 52 3.90 13.07 4.97
CA HIS A 52 4.39 11.90 4.24
C HIS A 52 4.03 10.60 4.96
N SER A 53 4.19 10.52 6.28
CA SER A 53 3.78 9.32 7.03
C SER A 53 2.29 9.04 6.89
N GLY A 54 1.45 10.08 6.96
CA GLY A 54 0.01 9.97 6.79
C GLY A 54 -0.38 9.51 5.39
N ALA A 55 0.19 10.12 4.35
CA ALA A 55 -0.07 9.74 2.96
C ALA A 55 0.30 8.27 2.72
N ILE A 56 1.48 7.84 3.17
CA ILE A 56 1.94 6.46 3.02
C ILE A 56 1.05 5.49 3.77
N ALA A 57 0.70 5.81 5.02
CA ALA A 57 -0.16 4.96 5.84
C ALA A 57 -1.53 4.78 5.18
N VAL A 58 -2.16 5.86 4.71
CA VAL A 58 -3.46 5.77 4.03
C VAL A 58 -3.35 4.95 2.74
N SER A 59 -2.32 5.16 1.91
CA SER A 59 -2.12 4.39 0.68
C SER A 59 -1.91 2.90 0.97
N VAL A 60 -1.11 2.55 1.96
CA VAL A 60 -0.83 1.15 2.34
C VAL A 60 -2.06 0.48 2.95
N PHE A 61 -2.77 1.16 3.83
CA PHE A 61 -4.00 0.64 4.41
C PHE A 61 -5.04 0.35 3.32
N LEU A 62 -5.25 1.31 2.42
CA LEU A 62 -6.18 1.16 1.30
C LEU A 62 -5.73 0.06 0.34
N PHE A 63 -4.42 -0.07 0.09
CA PHE A 63 -3.87 -1.18 -0.70
C PHE A 63 -4.22 -2.53 -0.06
N GLY A 64 -3.99 -2.71 1.25
CA GLY A 64 -4.29 -3.98 1.92
C GLY A 64 -5.77 -4.34 1.90
N VAL A 65 -6.65 -3.36 2.09
CA VAL A 65 -8.10 -3.54 1.93
C VAL A 65 -8.44 -3.96 0.49
N THR A 66 -7.94 -3.23 -0.51
CA THR A 66 -8.22 -3.46 -1.93
C THR A 66 -7.67 -4.81 -2.39
N TYR A 67 -6.48 -5.18 -1.94
CA TYR A 67 -5.79 -6.42 -2.26
C TYR A 67 -6.62 -7.65 -1.87
N ARG A 68 -7.22 -7.62 -0.68
CA ARG A 68 -8.12 -8.68 -0.21
C ARG A 68 -9.35 -8.85 -1.11
N TYR A 69 -9.93 -7.74 -1.61
CA TYR A 69 -11.06 -7.81 -2.54
C TYR A 69 -10.64 -8.23 -3.95
N ALA A 70 -9.42 -7.87 -4.37
CA ALA A 70 -8.89 -8.19 -5.69
C ALA A 70 -8.59 -9.70 -5.82
N ILE A 71 -8.05 -10.34 -4.78
CA ILE A 71 -7.68 -11.77 -4.76
C ILE A 71 -8.90 -12.68 -4.46
N ARG A 72 -10.11 -12.15 -4.64
CA ARG A 72 -11.36 -12.79 -4.23
C ARG A 72 -11.63 -14.17 -4.83
N SER A 73 -11.19 -14.48 -6.06
CA SER A 73 -11.57 -15.76 -6.72
C SER A 73 -10.69 -16.21 -7.88
N ASP A 74 -9.65 -15.45 -8.26
CA ASP A 74 -8.87 -15.76 -9.45
C ASP A 74 -7.37 -15.81 -9.13
N THR A 75 -6.76 -16.99 -9.34
CA THR A 75 -5.33 -17.27 -9.16
C THR A 75 -4.50 -16.66 -10.29
N ASN A 76 -4.97 -15.59 -10.93
CA ASN A 76 -4.27 -14.92 -12.00
C ASN A 76 -3.13 -14.07 -11.43
N PRO A 77 -1.85 -14.48 -11.56
CA PRO A 77 -0.71 -13.77 -10.97
C PRO A 77 -0.54 -12.35 -11.55
N HIS A 78 -1.10 -12.10 -12.74
CA HIS A 78 -1.10 -10.79 -13.38
C HIS A 78 -1.93 -9.74 -12.62
N LEU A 79 -3.01 -10.13 -11.95
CA LEU A 79 -3.86 -9.20 -11.19
C LEU A 79 -3.11 -8.63 -9.98
N ARG A 80 -2.29 -9.46 -9.32
CA ARG A 80 -1.42 -9.04 -8.22
C ARG A 80 -0.39 -8.01 -8.67
N ASN A 81 0.31 -8.32 -9.76
CA ASN A 81 1.36 -7.45 -10.29
C ASN A 81 0.77 -6.12 -10.79
N GLY A 82 -0.43 -6.17 -11.39
CA GLY A 82 -1.18 -4.97 -11.78
C GLY A 82 -1.54 -4.08 -10.58
N LEU A 83 -1.97 -4.65 -9.45
CA LEU A 83 -2.30 -3.86 -8.25
C LEU A 83 -1.06 -3.21 -7.63
N VAL A 84 0.03 -3.96 -7.50
CA VAL A 84 1.33 -3.43 -7.01
C VAL A 84 1.82 -2.32 -7.95
N GLY A 85 1.73 -2.54 -9.26
CA GLY A 85 2.07 -1.55 -10.27
C GLY A 85 1.23 -0.28 -10.16
N ALA A 86 -0.10 -0.41 -10.07
CA ALA A 86 -1.00 0.73 -9.98
C ALA A 86 -0.71 1.60 -8.75
N PHE A 87 -0.61 1.01 -7.56
CA PHE A 87 -0.35 1.77 -6.34
C PHE A 87 1.07 2.33 -6.29
N GLY A 88 2.07 1.55 -6.70
CA GLY A 88 3.46 1.98 -6.70
C GLY A 88 3.76 3.07 -7.72
N LEU A 89 3.24 2.94 -8.95
CA LEU A 89 3.42 3.93 -10.01
C LEU A 89 2.63 5.20 -9.72
N VAL A 90 1.37 5.13 -9.30
CA VAL A 90 0.58 6.35 -8.97
C VAL A 90 1.27 7.16 -7.87
N ARG A 91 1.79 6.48 -6.84
CA ARG A 91 2.57 7.14 -5.80
C ARG A 91 3.86 7.75 -6.33
N GLY A 92 4.64 6.98 -7.09
CA GLY A 92 5.92 7.44 -7.64
C GLY A 92 5.77 8.60 -8.62
N LEU A 93 4.75 8.56 -9.48
CA LEU A 93 4.43 9.62 -10.44
C LEU A 93 3.84 10.86 -9.77
N GLY A 94 3.10 10.71 -8.66
CA GLY A 94 2.62 11.85 -7.89
C GLY A 94 3.76 12.73 -7.34
N LEU A 95 4.95 12.17 -7.12
CA LEU A 95 6.13 12.95 -6.73
C LEU A 95 6.67 13.83 -7.88
N LEU A 96 6.48 13.39 -9.13
CA LEU A 96 6.84 14.15 -10.33
C LEU A 96 5.92 15.36 -10.51
N GLU A 97 4.61 15.17 -10.28
CA GLU A 97 3.61 16.24 -10.41
C GLU A 97 3.74 17.33 -9.35
N ASN A 98 4.13 16.98 -8.12
CA ASN A 98 4.23 17.92 -7.00
C ASN A 98 5.53 18.76 -7.00
N GLY A 99 6.30 18.76 -8.09
CA GLY A 99 7.40 19.70 -8.26
C GLY A 99 8.66 19.35 -7.45
N ALA A 100 8.86 18.09 -7.04
CA ALA A 100 10.13 17.62 -6.47
C ALA A 100 11.33 17.75 -7.43
N THR A 101 11.10 18.24 -8.65
CA THR A 101 12.08 18.39 -9.72
C THR A 101 12.12 19.83 -10.25
N THR A 102 12.50 20.81 -9.42
CA THR A 102 13.03 22.08 -9.97
C THR A 102 14.33 21.81 -10.76
N SER A 103 15.01 20.71 -10.43
CA SER A 103 16.02 20.01 -11.23
C SER A 103 15.66 18.52 -11.26
N LEU A 104 15.58 17.89 -12.43
CA LEU A 104 15.20 16.48 -12.60
C LEU A 104 16.31 15.55 -12.04
N ASP A 105 16.31 15.34 -10.73
CA ASP A 105 17.21 14.41 -10.05
C ASP A 105 16.70 12.98 -10.23
N LEU A 106 17.13 12.39 -11.34
CA LEU A 106 16.73 11.07 -11.81
C LEU A 106 17.09 9.94 -10.82
N PRO A 107 18.27 9.93 -10.17
CA PRO A 107 18.59 8.97 -9.11
C PRO A 107 17.59 8.98 -7.96
N TRP A 108 17.24 10.17 -7.46
CA TRP A 108 16.26 10.27 -6.38
C TRP A 108 14.88 9.79 -6.84
N LEU A 109 14.41 10.23 -8.01
CA LEU A 109 13.10 9.84 -8.54
C LEU A 109 13.00 8.32 -8.74
N THR A 110 14.01 7.72 -9.36
CA THR A 110 14.05 6.27 -9.60
C THR A 110 14.10 5.49 -8.27
N SER A 111 14.80 6.00 -7.25
CA SER A 111 14.81 5.40 -5.91
C SER A 111 13.43 5.44 -5.24
N GLN A 112 12.70 6.56 -5.36
CA GLN A 112 11.36 6.71 -4.79
C GLN A 112 10.32 5.87 -5.54
N MET A 113 10.39 5.81 -6.88
CA MET A 113 9.51 4.97 -7.69
C MET A 113 9.77 3.48 -7.42
N GLY A 114 11.04 3.06 -7.46
CA GLY A 114 11.44 1.68 -7.18
C GLY A 114 11.10 1.28 -5.75
N GLY A 115 11.39 2.13 -4.77
CA GLY A 115 11.06 1.88 -3.37
C GLY A 115 9.55 1.84 -3.12
N SER A 116 8.73 2.62 -3.83
CA SER A 116 7.27 2.55 -3.76
C SER A 116 6.74 1.22 -4.30
N LEU A 117 7.26 0.75 -5.45
CA LEU A 117 6.93 -0.56 -6.01
C LEU A 117 7.34 -1.69 -5.06
N LEU A 118 8.55 -1.62 -4.49
CA LEU A 118 9.04 -2.58 -3.51
C LEU A 118 8.17 -2.59 -2.24
N LEU A 119 7.76 -1.43 -1.73
CA LEU A 119 6.89 -1.31 -0.57
C LEU A 119 5.55 -2.04 -0.79
N PHE A 120 4.88 -1.81 -1.91
CA PHE A 120 3.62 -2.49 -2.21
C PHE A 120 3.81 -3.96 -2.55
N ALA A 121 4.93 -4.34 -3.17
CA ALA A 121 5.28 -5.73 -3.42
C ALA A 121 5.48 -6.51 -2.11
N LEU A 122 6.19 -5.93 -1.12
CA LEU A 122 6.37 -6.52 0.20
C LEU A 122 5.04 -6.64 0.96
N CYS A 123 4.16 -5.64 0.84
CA CYS A 123 2.81 -5.73 1.40
C CYS A 123 2.01 -6.87 0.75
N ALA A 124 2.07 -7.00 -0.58
CA ALA A 124 1.41 -8.07 -1.31
C ALA A 124 1.90 -9.45 -0.86
N THR A 125 3.22 -9.68 -0.79
CA THR A 125 3.77 -10.97 -0.37
C THR A 125 3.43 -11.31 1.08
N SER A 126 3.41 -10.32 1.97
CA SER A 126 2.97 -10.49 3.35
C SER A 126 1.48 -10.86 3.46
N LEU A 127 0.62 -10.23 2.66
CA LEU A 127 -0.81 -10.54 2.61
C LEU A 127 -1.06 -11.93 2.00
N ASP A 128 -0.36 -12.29 0.94
CA ASP A 128 -0.37 -13.65 0.36
C ASP A 128 -0.02 -14.69 1.44
N PHE A 129 1.02 -14.43 2.22
CA PHE A 129 1.43 -15.30 3.31
C PHE A 129 0.38 -15.40 4.42
N ALA A 130 -0.25 -14.27 4.78
CA ALA A 130 -1.33 -14.24 5.77
C ALA A 130 -2.58 -15.01 5.28
N ILE A 131 -2.92 -14.91 3.99
CA ILE A 131 -4.00 -15.66 3.36
C ILE A 131 -3.66 -17.16 3.34
N ALA A 132 -2.44 -17.53 2.92
CA ALA A 132 -1.99 -18.93 2.88
C ALA A 132 -1.98 -19.60 4.26
N ARG A 133 -1.71 -18.85 5.33
CA ARG A 133 -1.80 -19.32 6.72
C ARG A 133 -3.22 -19.29 7.31
N GLY A 134 -4.22 -18.88 6.54
CA GLY A 134 -5.61 -18.75 6.99
C GLY A 134 -5.85 -17.62 8.00
N TRP A 135 -4.91 -16.68 8.14
CA TRP A 135 -5.06 -15.53 9.04
C TRP A 135 -6.05 -14.49 8.51
N LEU A 136 -6.26 -14.49 7.19
CA LEU A 136 -7.27 -13.72 6.49
C LEU A 136 -8.14 -14.71 5.71
N ARG A 137 -9.45 -14.68 5.93
CA ARG A 137 -10.36 -15.55 5.19
C ARG A 137 -10.59 -15.00 3.78
N PRO A 138 -10.46 -15.79 2.71
CA PRO A 138 -10.99 -15.39 1.40
C PRO A 138 -12.49 -15.09 1.52
N ILE A 139 -12.99 -14.06 0.84
CA ILE A 139 -14.43 -13.78 0.81
C ILE A 139 -15.10 -14.94 0.04
N PRO A 140 -16.12 -15.60 0.59
CA PRO A 140 -16.80 -16.69 -0.11
C PRO A 140 -17.36 -16.19 -1.45
N SER A 141 -17.12 -16.92 -2.54
CA SER A 141 -17.94 -16.79 -3.74
C SER A 141 -19.37 -17.20 -3.37
N SER A 142 -20.37 -16.41 -3.75
CA SER A 142 -21.76 -16.86 -3.58
C SER A 142 -21.94 -18.14 -4.40
N PRO A 143 -22.66 -19.16 -3.90
CA PRO A 143 -23.11 -20.24 -4.75
C PRO A 143 -24.00 -19.61 -5.84
N GLN A 144 -23.62 -19.80 -7.10
CA GLN A 144 -24.53 -19.61 -8.24
C GLN A 144 -25.49 -20.78 -8.30
#